data_AF-Q6CKL5-F1
#
_entry.id   AF-Q6CKL5-F1
#
_cell.length_a   1.000
_cell.length_b   1.000
_cell.length_c   1.000
_cell.angle_alpha   90.00
_cell.angle_beta   90.00
_cell.angle_gamma   90.00
#
_symmetry.space_group_name_H-M   'P 1'
#
loop_
_entity.id
_entity.type
_entity.pdbx_description
1 polymer ?
#
loop_
_entity_poly.entity_id
_entity_poly.type
_entity_poly.pdbx_seq_one_letter_code
_entity_poly.pdbx_strand_id
1 'polypeptide(L)'
;MRRSPSFQISTKNSAKPTTSIDLTNHLSARGGLFYQDIDTGTTASIKAKNDPNLLAATYDHSISADTDLNIDLQSLITSELNSLYPLTLNQETSNKSANTTKFIDERGGKDKHFFVFTSAGKLVFSQWENENHAMGLTGIIHTVMNYFNINDNTAMRQFTMYGKDGIMTRFVFLDKNHIKLMVQCNNNYESTAQLQQQLDLVYSYIISSVSQRNLNKLMLKRSNFDLQHYLTDLDQQLLKSLCESLATQPKLTWFANSLECLPMSPKKRNAINSILSTTYLDFNISNHNGQILYTLVTSLDMRLISILRPSNHTLHTMDLQILFEVVRAQLTDLLLDKVLWFPICFQKFNDNGFLYALIKVLPNNTIMMVISSQKNAFDILNEFVRRIEDKMIDDNTCNNLELQLLDWHKKFPYINHFIYKMKRTVQIYTPSQPTNEMLQFYYHLKNLCEDDKGTNLNKSSVAMLKWKNDATPGLLSGVYWATEKFELYILLNDINLSNQSILKSAKLLIQHIREIESYLFISRGVTF
;
A
#
# COMPACT_ATOMS: atom_id res chain seq x y z
N MET A 1 -32.23 2.61 -12.92
CA MET A 1 -30.76 2.52 -12.84
C MET A 1 -30.20 2.56 -14.25
N ARG A 2 -29.48 3.62 -14.65
CA ARG A 2 -28.71 3.57 -15.91
C ARG A 2 -27.67 2.45 -15.74
N ARG A 3 -27.63 1.46 -16.64
CA ARG A 3 -26.51 0.51 -16.69
C ARG A 3 -25.24 1.33 -16.93
N SER A 4 -24.37 1.42 -15.94
CA SER A 4 -23.08 2.08 -16.05
C SER A 4 -22.17 1.29 -17.01
N PRO A 5 -21.22 1.99 -17.65
CA PRO A 5 -20.33 1.39 -18.63
C PRO A 5 -19.48 0.24 -18.03
N SER A 6 -19.59 -0.95 -18.61
CA SER A 6 -18.67 -2.05 -18.33
C SER A 6 -17.55 -2.07 -19.37
N PHE A 7 -16.29 -2.09 -18.91
CA PHE A 7 -15.12 -2.21 -19.77
C PHE A 7 -14.71 -3.67 -19.92
N GLN A 8 -14.53 -4.11 -21.16
CA GLN A 8 -14.00 -5.43 -21.51
C GLN A 8 -12.63 -5.31 -22.20
N ILE A 9 -11.78 -6.32 -22.03
CA ILE A 9 -10.49 -6.38 -22.72
C ILE A 9 -10.73 -6.56 -24.23
N SER A 10 -10.19 -5.68 -25.06
CA SER A 10 -10.39 -5.73 -26.52
C SER A 10 -9.55 -6.79 -27.21
N THR A 11 -10.10 -7.99 -27.42
CA THR A 11 -9.41 -9.11 -28.08
C THR A 11 -8.87 -8.83 -29.49
N LYS A 12 -9.53 -7.96 -30.28
CA LYS A 12 -9.15 -7.70 -31.68
C LYS A 12 -7.86 -6.89 -31.87
N ASN A 13 -7.44 -6.10 -30.88
CA ASN A 13 -6.29 -5.18 -30.98
C ASN A 13 -5.43 -5.14 -29.71
N SER A 14 -5.81 -5.82 -28.64
CA SER A 14 -4.86 -6.16 -27.59
C SER A 14 -3.88 -7.15 -28.22
N ALA A 15 -2.62 -6.77 -28.38
CA ALA A 15 -1.59 -7.79 -28.37
C ALA A 15 -1.90 -8.67 -27.14
N LYS A 16 -1.84 -10.00 -27.29
CA LYS A 16 -1.82 -10.89 -26.11
C LYS A 16 -0.94 -10.20 -25.07
N PRO A 17 -1.41 -10.00 -23.82
CA PRO A 17 -0.75 -9.16 -22.83
C PRO A 17 0.74 -9.37 -23.00
N THR A 18 1.44 -8.35 -23.52
CA THR A 18 2.82 -8.54 -23.98
C THR A 18 3.55 -9.09 -22.78
N THR A 19 3.88 -10.38 -22.86
CA THR A 19 4.58 -11.13 -21.83
C THR A 19 5.70 -10.23 -21.39
N SER A 20 5.70 -9.83 -20.12
CA SER A 20 6.74 -9.01 -19.48
C SER A 20 8.05 -9.14 -20.27
N ILE A 21 8.39 -8.12 -21.07
CA ILE A 21 9.57 -8.18 -21.93
C ILE A 21 10.72 -7.64 -21.10
N ASP A 22 11.76 -8.43 -20.87
CA ASP A 22 12.99 -7.94 -20.26
C ASP A 22 13.68 -6.98 -21.23
N LEU A 23 13.63 -5.68 -20.92
CA LEU A 23 14.23 -4.62 -21.73
C LEU A 23 15.66 -4.28 -21.34
N THR A 24 16.29 -5.00 -20.39
CA THR A 24 17.66 -4.70 -19.94
C THR A 24 18.65 -4.63 -21.11
N ASN A 25 18.53 -5.52 -22.11
CA ASN A 25 19.41 -5.53 -23.28
C ASN A 25 19.07 -4.48 -24.35
N HIS A 26 17.83 -3.97 -24.38
CA HIS A 26 17.41 -2.98 -25.38
C HIS A 26 17.70 -1.53 -25.00
N LEU A 27 17.89 -1.26 -23.70
CA LEU A 27 18.17 0.09 -23.19
C LEU A 27 19.67 0.44 -23.18
N SER A 28 20.56 -0.54 -23.27
CA SER A 28 22.02 -0.33 -23.25
C SER A 28 22.63 0.08 -24.61
N ALA A 29 21.86 0.06 -25.71
CA ALA A 29 22.42 0.27 -27.06
C ALA A 29 22.52 1.74 -27.54
N ARG A 30 22.21 2.75 -26.71
CA ARG A 30 22.38 4.17 -27.12
C ARG A 30 22.95 5.04 -26.02
N GLY A 31 24.20 5.45 -26.21
CA GLY A 31 24.77 6.67 -25.63
C GLY A 31 25.42 6.46 -24.27
N GLY A 32 26.75 6.42 -24.27
CA GLY A 32 27.56 6.47 -23.06
C GLY A 32 27.22 7.69 -22.21
N LEU A 33 26.70 7.43 -21.01
CA LEU A 33 26.70 8.28 -19.82
C LEU A 33 26.40 7.35 -18.64
N PHE A 34 27.15 6.25 -18.55
CA PHE A 34 27.07 5.30 -17.45
C PHE A 34 28.41 5.32 -16.74
N TYR A 35 28.46 6.01 -15.61
CA TYR A 35 29.57 5.90 -14.67
C TYR A 35 29.54 4.47 -14.14
N GLN A 36 30.56 3.69 -14.51
CA GLN A 36 30.74 2.31 -14.07
C GLN A 36 31.19 2.34 -12.61
N ASP A 37 30.31 1.95 -11.69
CA ASP A 37 30.76 1.50 -10.37
C ASP A 37 31.31 0.08 -10.53
N ILE A 38 32.63 -0.01 -10.37
CA ILE A 38 33.41 -1.24 -10.39
C ILE A 38 33.28 -1.87 -8.99
N ASP A 39 32.28 -2.73 -8.80
CA ASP A 39 32.28 -3.64 -7.67
C ASP A 39 32.93 -4.97 -8.09
N THR A 40 34.11 -5.20 -7.53
CA THR A 40 34.91 -6.41 -7.67
C THR A 40 34.15 -7.60 -7.09
N GLY A 41 33.69 -8.48 -7.98
CA GLY A 41 33.09 -9.75 -7.61
C GLY A 41 34.13 -10.74 -7.06
N THR A 42 33.79 -11.38 -5.95
CA THR A 42 34.26 -12.72 -5.61
C THR A 42 33.06 -13.64 -5.56
N THR A 43 32.92 -14.43 -6.63
CA THR A 43 31.94 -15.48 -6.82
C THR A 43 32.37 -16.73 -6.05
N ALA A 44 31.59 -17.13 -5.04
CA ALA A 44 31.69 -18.45 -4.43
C ALA A 44 30.49 -19.29 -4.86
N SER A 45 30.75 -20.16 -5.85
CA SER A 45 29.80 -21.15 -6.37
C SER A 45 29.63 -22.31 -5.39
N ILE A 46 28.41 -22.60 -4.95
CA ILE A 46 28.07 -23.88 -4.30
C ILE A 46 27.12 -24.64 -5.24
N LYS A 47 27.67 -25.70 -5.84
CA LYS A 47 26.96 -26.69 -6.66
C LYS A 47 26.17 -27.62 -5.73
N ALA A 48 24.85 -27.52 -5.71
CA ALA A 48 23.99 -28.57 -5.14
C ALA A 48 23.65 -29.58 -6.25
N LYS A 49 24.02 -30.85 -6.01
CA LYS A 49 23.79 -32.00 -6.89
C LYS A 49 22.30 -32.31 -6.98
N ASN A 50 21.80 -32.46 -8.20
CA ASN A 50 20.56 -33.14 -8.52
C ASN A 50 20.76 -34.65 -8.32
N ASP A 51 19.97 -35.28 -7.45
CA ASP A 51 19.72 -36.72 -7.50
C ASP A 51 18.28 -36.95 -7.97
N PRO A 52 18.07 -37.40 -9.22
CA PRO A 52 16.77 -37.77 -9.75
C PRO A 52 16.62 -39.28 -9.61
N ASN A 53 16.14 -39.78 -8.46
CA ASN A 53 15.67 -41.16 -8.30
C ASN A 53 14.88 -41.31 -6.99
N LEU A 54 13.60 -40.93 -7.02
CA LEU A 54 12.61 -41.60 -6.18
C LEU A 54 11.37 -41.83 -7.03
N LEU A 55 11.42 -42.95 -7.75
CA LEU A 55 10.33 -43.51 -8.53
C LEU A 55 9.26 -44.07 -7.60
N ALA A 56 8.01 -43.68 -7.88
CA ALA A 56 6.80 -44.47 -7.81
C ALA A 56 6.69 -45.53 -6.70
N ALA A 57 6.04 -45.17 -5.60
CA ALA A 57 5.25 -46.11 -4.80
C ALA A 57 3.78 -45.68 -4.88
N THR A 58 3.09 -46.24 -5.87
CA THR A 58 1.62 -46.30 -5.93
C THR A 58 1.13 -47.12 -4.74
N TYR A 59 0.56 -46.45 -3.73
CA TYR A 59 -0.34 -47.08 -2.79
C TYR A 59 -1.73 -46.51 -3.03
N ASP A 60 -2.48 -47.21 -3.86
CA ASP A 60 -3.94 -47.14 -3.93
C ASP A 60 -4.49 -47.63 -2.58
N HIS A 61 -4.91 -46.72 -1.70
CA HIS A 61 -5.96 -46.91 -0.69
C HIS A 61 -6.04 -45.71 0.28
N SER A 62 -6.94 -44.76 0.02
CA SER A 62 -7.60 -43.92 1.05
C SER A 62 -8.70 -43.09 0.35
N ILE A 63 -9.93 -43.63 0.29
CA ILE A 63 -11.07 -43.23 1.12
C ILE A 63 -11.51 -41.78 0.84
N SER A 64 -12.69 -41.68 0.24
CA SER A 64 -13.47 -40.50 -0.15
C SER A 64 -13.85 -39.51 0.97
N ALA A 65 -13.17 -39.53 2.12
CA ALA A 65 -13.49 -38.67 3.26
C ALA A 65 -13.09 -37.21 3.02
N ASP A 66 -12.02 -36.95 2.27
CA ASP A 66 -11.53 -35.59 2.04
C ASP A 66 -12.48 -34.74 1.18
N THR A 67 -13.21 -35.36 0.26
CA THR A 67 -14.20 -34.65 -0.57
C THR A 67 -15.42 -34.23 0.23
N ASP A 68 -15.93 -35.12 1.11
CA ASP A 68 -17.12 -34.83 1.91
C ASP A 68 -16.84 -33.72 2.93
N LEU A 69 -15.68 -33.76 3.59
CA LEU A 69 -15.27 -32.74 4.57
C LEU A 69 -15.10 -31.35 3.94
N ASN A 70 -14.52 -31.28 2.74
CA ASN A 70 -14.29 -30.00 2.06
C ASN A 70 -15.61 -29.39 1.54
N ILE A 71 -16.54 -30.23 1.09
CA ILE A 71 -17.91 -29.82 0.71
C ILE A 71 -18.68 -29.32 1.93
N ASP A 72 -18.62 -30.04 3.06
CA ASP A 72 -19.30 -29.66 4.30
C ASP A 72 -18.77 -28.32 4.82
N LEU A 73 -17.45 -28.11 4.86
CA LEU A 73 -16.84 -26.84 5.29
C LEU A 73 -17.23 -25.69 4.36
N GLN A 74 -17.18 -25.89 3.04
CA GLN A 74 -17.66 -24.87 2.10
C GLN A 74 -19.14 -24.56 2.34
N SER A 75 -19.98 -25.58 2.54
CA SER A 75 -21.41 -25.40 2.77
C SER A 75 -21.70 -24.64 4.06
N LEU A 76 -20.96 -24.92 5.14
CA LEU A 76 -21.09 -24.26 6.45
C LEU A 76 -20.66 -22.80 6.38
N ILE A 77 -19.50 -22.53 5.75
CA ILE A 77 -19.03 -21.16 5.51
C ILE A 77 -20.04 -20.43 4.62
N THR A 78 -20.54 -21.08 3.56
CA THR A 78 -21.55 -20.52 2.65
C THR A 78 -22.86 -20.24 3.38
N SER A 79 -23.34 -21.13 4.25
CA SER A 79 -24.60 -20.96 4.97
C SER A 79 -24.54 -19.82 5.95
N GLU A 80 -23.44 -19.73 6.70
CA GLU A 80 -23.19 -18.59 7.58
C GLU A 80 -23.12 -17.31 6.74
N LEU A 81 -22.30 -17.26 5.68
CA LEU A 81 -22.20 -16.09 4.78
C LEU A 81 -23.53 -15.67 4.13
N ASN A 82 -24.37 -16.62 3.71
CA ASN A 82 -25.67 -16.33 3.11
C ASN A 82 -26.71 -15.89 4.16
N SER A 83 -26.61 -16.37 5.40
CA SER A 83 -27.46 -15.87 6.49
C SER A 83 -27.18 -14.40 6.82
N LEU A 84 -25.99 -13.92 6.44
CA LEU A 84 -25.49 -12.58 6.72
C LEU A 84 -25.84 -11.55 5.65
N TYR A 85 -25.89 -12.01 4.41
CA TYR A 85 -26.45 -11.30 3.28
C TYR A 85 -27.55 -12.16 2.68
N PRO A 86 -28.83 -12.02 3.11
CA PRO A 86 -29.92 -12.52 2.31
C PRO A 86 -29.82 -11.79 0.97
N LEU A 87 -29.39 -12.52 -0.07
CA LEU A 87 -29.31 -12.02 -1.44
C LEU A 87 -30.61 -11.27 -1.72
N THR A 88 -30.53 -9.95 -1.91
CA THR A 88 -31.67 -9.17 -2.40
C THR A 88 -31.98 -9.71 -3.79
N LEU A 89 -33.00 -10.56 -3.83
CA LEU A 89 -33.37 -11.38 -4.96
C LEU A 89 -33.89 -10.50 -6.10
N ASN A 90 -33.03 -10.19 -7.06
CA ASN A 90 -33.49 -9.95 -8.43
C ASN A 90 -33.44 -11.28 -9.15
N GLN A 91 -34.59 -11.93 -9.30
CA GLN A 91 -34.75 -13.17 -10.05
C GLN A 91 -34.47 -12.90 -11.55
N GLU A 92 -33.23 -13.11 -12.00
CA GLU A 92 -32.96 -13.41 -13.40
C GLU A 92 -32.13 -14.68 -13.48
N THR A 93 -32.83 -15.81 -13.64
CA THR A 93 -32.28 -17.11 -13.98
C THR A 93 -31.59 -17.02 -15.35
N SER A 94 -30.27 -16.84 -15.35
CA SER A 94 -29.48 -17.04 -16.57
C SER A 94 -28.23 -17.83 -16.24
N ASN A 95 -28.03 -18.92 -16.98
CA ASN A 95 -26.86 -19.80 -16.95
C ASN A 95 -25.59 -19.06 -17.40
N LYS A 96 -25.18 -18.03 -16.69
CA LYS A 96 -23.96 -17.27 -16.97
C LYS A 96 -22.79 -18.02 -16.34
N SER A 97 -21.91 -18.54 -17.20
CA SER A 97 -20.57 -18.95 -16.78
C SER A 97 -19.92 -17.82 -15.98
N ALA A 98 -19.09 -18.14 -14.98
CA ALA A 98 -18.31 -17.18 -14.22
C ALA A 98 -17.64 -16.19 -15.18
N ASN A 99 -18.18 -14.97 -15.23
CA ASN A 99 -17.89 -14.03 -16.32
C ASN A 99 -16.60 -13.28 -15.96
N THR A 100 -15.47 -13.97 -16.11
CA THR A 100 -14.12 -13.41 -15.88
C THR A 100 -13.78 -12.24 -16.82
N THR A 101 -14.64 -11.98 -17.81
CA THR A 101 -14.50 -10.89 -18.79
C THR A 101 -14.87 -9.51 -18.22
N LYS A 102 -15.67 -9.45 -17.15
CA LYS A 102 -16.05 -8.18 -16.51
C LYS A 102 -15.00 -7.79 -15.47
N PHE A 103 -14.08 -6.91 -15.86
CA PHE A 103 -13.01 -6.44 -14.98
C PHE A 103 -13.44 -5.30 -14.06
N ILE A 104 -14.35 -4.44 -14.53
CA ILE A 104 -14.85 -3.28 -13.79
C ILE A 104 -16.36 -3.40 -13.64
N ASP A 105 -16.80 -3.59 -12.41
CA ASP A 105 -18.19 -3.39 -11.98
C ASP A 105 -18.14 -2.23 -10.97
N GLU A 106 -18.74 -1.08 -11.27
CA GLU A 106 -19.00 -0.02 -10.29
C GLU A 106 -20.06 -0.50 -9.28
N ARG A 107 -19.74 -1.48 -8.44
CA ARG A 107 -20.61 -1.81 -7.31
C ARG A 107 -20.39 -0.75 -6.24
N GLY A 108 -21.42 0.04 -5.96
CA GLY A 108 -21.42 1.06 -4.91
C GLY A 108 -21.39 0.51 -3.47
N GLY A 109 -20.79 -0.66 -3.25
CA GLY A 109 -20.67 -1.30 -1.94
C GLY A 109 -19.21 -1.52 -1.55
N LYS A 110 -18.98 -1.84 -0.27
CA LYS A 110 -17.68 -2.28 0.23
C LYS A 110 -17.34 -3.61 -0.45
N ASP A 111 -16.27 -3.64 -1.23
CA ASP A 111 -15.83 -4.87 -1.93
C ASP A 111 -14.94 -5.76 -1.05
N LYS A 112 -14.52 -5.23 0.10
CA LYS A 112 -13.68 -5.89 1.10
C LYS A 112 -14.25 -5.80 2.50
N HIS A 113 -14.05 -6.87 3.27
CA HIS A 113 -14.33 -6.93 4.70
C HIS A 113 -13.13 -7.51 5.44
N PHE A 114 -12.57 -6.72 6.35
CA PHE A 114 -11.42 -7.10 7.17
C PHE A 114 -11.86 -7.71 8.51
N PHE A 115 -11.16 -8.76 8.90
CA PHE A 115 -11.30 -9.46 10.17
C PHE A 115 -9.93 -9.59 10.82
N VAL A 116 -9.88 -9.32 12.12
CA VAL A 116 -8.70 -9.53 12.96
C VAL A 116 -9.15 -10.37 14.14
N PHE A 117 -8.41 -11.44 14.40
CA PHE A 117 -8.68 -12.34 15.50
C PHE A 117 -7.39 -12.87 16.09
N THR A 118 -7.45 -13.33 17.33
CA THR A 118 -6.29 -13.88 18.01
C THR A 118 -5.99 -15.30 17.54
N SER A 119 -4.79 -15.79 17.86
CA SER A 119 -4.42 -17.20 17.71
C SER A 119 -5.30 -18.18 18.50
N ALA A 120 -6.10 -17.71 19.46
CA ALA A 120 -7.09 -18.51 20.16
C ALA A 120 -8.49 -18.46 19.50
N GLY A 121 -8.62 -17.80 18.35
CA GLY A 121 -9.89 -17.67 17.62
C GLY A 121 -10.84 -16.60 18.16
N LYS A 122 -10.38 -15.73 19.08
CA LYS A 122 -11.20 -14.62 19.58
C LYS A 122 -11.20 -13.47 18.59
N LEU A 123 -12.38 -12.96 18.25
CA LEU A 123 -12.51 -11.77 17.44
C LEU A 123 -11.87 -10.56 18.15
N VAL A 124 -11.13 -9.75 17.40
CA VAL A 124 -10.53 -8.49 17.87
C VAL A 124 -11.15 -7.31 17.13
N PHE A 125 -11.38 -7.47 15.83
CA PHE A 125 -12.00 -6.46 14.98
C PHE A 125 -12.71 -7.12 13.81
N SER A 126 -13.90 -6.61 13.48
CA SER A 126 -14.63 -6.92 12.26
C SER A 126 -15.24 -5.62 11.70
N GLN A 127 -15.29 -5.49 10.39
CA GLN A 127 -16.06 -4.42 9.74
C GLN A 127 -17.56 -4.69 9.66
N TRP A 128 -18.01 -5.88 10.06
CA TRP A 128 -19.43 -6.21 10.08
C TRP A 128 -20.13 -5.59 11.29
N GLU A 129 -21.35 -5.14 11.06
CA GLU A 129 -22.17 -4.52 12.11
C GLU A 129 -22.67 -5.54 13.14
N ASN A 130 -22.92 -6.79 12.72
CA ASN A 130 -23.37 -7.85 13.61
C ASN A 130 -22.17 -8.61 14.21
N GLU A 131 -21.83 -8.28 15.45
CA GLU A 131 -20.72 -8.87 16.18
C GLU A 131 -20.90 -10.37 16.45
N ASN A 132 -22.12 -10.82 16.80
CA ASN A 132 -22.40 -12.24 17.07
C ASN A 132 -22.07 -13.11 15.85
N HIS A 133 -22.45 -12.64 14.68
CA HIS A 133 -22.17 -13.34 13.44
C HIS A 133 -20.70 -13.28 13.04
N ALA A 134 -20.06 -12.12 13.24
CA ALA A 134 -18.62 -12.00 13.01
C ALA A 134 -17.83 -12.95 13.93
N MET A 135 -18.24 -13.12 15.19
CA MET A 135 -17.67 -14.08 16.13
C MET A 135 -17.86 -15.52 15.65
N GLY A 136 -19.08 -15.89 15.24
CA GLY A 136 -19.38 -17.22 14.72
C GLY A 136 -18.52 -17.59 13.50
N LEU A 137 -18.48 -16.69 12.51
CA LEU A 137 -17.64 -16.86 11.33
C LEU A 137 -16.15 -16.95 11.68
N THR A 138 -15.67 -16.12 12.61
CA THR A 138 -14.28 -16.16 13.09
C THR A 138 -13.94 -17.50 13.72
N GLY A 139 -14.84 -18.08 14.50
CA GLY A 139 -14.67 -19.42 15.07
C GLY A 139 -14.52 -20.51 14.01
N ILE A 140 -15.35 -20.47 12.96
CA ILE A 140 -15.29 -21.42 11.84
C ILE A 140 -13.98 -21.24 11.06
N ILE A 141 -13.64 -20.01 10.68
CA ILE A 141 -12.39 -19.68 9.97
C ILE A 141 -11.19 -20.14 10.78
N HIS A 142 -11.17 -19.85 12.08
CA HIS A 142 -10.09 -20.24 12.97
C HIS A 142 -9.91 -21.77 12.98
N THR A 143 -11.01 -22.51 13.05
CA THR A 143 -11.02 -23.97 13.01
C THR A 143 -10.45 -24.49 11.69
N VAL A 144 -10.91 -23.91 10.56
CA VAL A 144 -10.43 -24.26 9.23
C VAL A 144 -8.93 -23.98 9.09
N MET A 145 -8.46 -22.79 9.47
CA MET A 145 -7.03 -22.46 9.43
C MET A 145 -6.19 -23.44 10.25
N ASN A 146 -6.66 -23.81 11.45
CA ASN A 146 -5.94 -24.75 12.30
C ASN A 146 -5.90 -26.17 11.73
N TYR A 147 -6.97 -26.62 11.05
CA TYR A 147 -6.99 -27.92 10.36
C TYR A 147 -5.81 -28.04 9.38
N PHE A 148 -5.62 -27.06 8.50
CA PHE A 148 -4.52 -27.06 7.53
C PHE A 148 -3.15 -26.84 8.18
N ASN A 149 -3.07 -25.99 9.20
CA ASN A 149 -1.82 -25.79 9.94
C ASN A 149 -1.34 -27.08 10.62
N ILE A 150 -2.25 -27.90 11.17
CA ILE A 150 -1.91 -29.13 11.88
C ILE A 150 -1.63 -30.29 10.92
N ASN A 151 -2.49 -30.48 9.91
CA ASN A 151 -2.44 -31.67 9.06
C ASN A 151 -1.37 -31.54 7.96
N ASP A 152 -1.26 -30.36 7.34
CA ASP A 152 -0.37 -30.16 6.20
C ASP A 152 0.92 -29.42 6.58
N ASN A 153 1.04 -28.97 7.84
CA ASN A 153 2.09 -28.08 8.32
C ASN A 153 2.24 -26.84 7.40
N THR A 154 1.12 -26.38 6.82
CA THR A 154 1.08 -25.28 5.86
C THR A 154 0.16 -24.17 6.36
N ALA A 155 0.64 -22.93 6.25
CA ALA A 155 -0.19 -21.76 6.55
C ALA A 155 -1.15 -21.51 5.39
N MET A 156 -2.46 -21.60 5.65
CA MET A 156 -3.48 -21.24 4.68
C MET A 156 -3.25 -19.80 4.20
N ARG A 157 -3.06 -19.62 2.89
CA ARG A 157 -2.89 -18.30 2.26
C ARG A 157 -4.20 -17.70 1.78
N GLN A 158 -5.00 -18.51 1.11
CA GLN A 158 -6.29 -18.09 0.58
C GLN A 158 -7.20 -19.27 0.23
N PHE A 159 -8.49 -19.02 0.11
CA PHE A 159 -9.41 -19.85 -0.67
C PHE A 159 -10.41 -18.98 -1.43
N THR A 160 -11.12 -19.58 -2.39
CA THR A 160 -12.08 -18.89 -3.24
C THR A 160 -13.41 -19.64 -3.24
N MET A 161 -14.50 -18.89 -3.30
CA MET A 161 -15.86 -19.39 -3.48
C MET A 161 -16.51 -18.69 -4.67
N TYR A 162 -17.42 -19.39 -5.35
CA TYR A 162 -18.24 -18.81 -6.40
C TYR A 162 -19.70 -18.77 -5.95
N GLY A 163 -20.27 -17.57 -5.91
CA GLY A 163 -21.69 -17.37 -5.64
C GLY A 163 -22.57 -17.91 -6.76
N LYS A 164 -23.88 -18.03 -6.49
CA LYS A 164 -24.89 -18.43 -7.50
C LYS A 164 -24.98 -17.46 -8.67
N ASP A 165 -24.59 -16.21 -8.45
CA ASP A 165 -24.50 -15.15 -9.45
C ASP A 165 -23.17 -15.20 -10.26
N GLY A 166 -22.31 -16.19 -9.99
CA GLY A 166 -21.01 -16.37 -10.63
C GLY A 166 -19.93 -15.44 -10.10
N ILE A 167 -20.19 -14.71 -9.01
CA ILE A 167 -19.20 -13.82 -8.40
C ILE A 167 -18.18 -14.63 -7.62
N MET A 168 -16.91 -14.34 -7.87
CA MET A 168 -15.79 -14.88 -7.14
C MET A 168 -15.59 -14.10 -5.83
N THR A 169 -15.71 -14.77 -4.70
CA THR A 169 -15.30 -14.24 -3.39
C THR A 169 -14.01 -14.90 -2.96
N ARG A 170 -12.99 -14.10 -2.65
CA ARG A 170 -11.70 -14.56 -2.15
C ARG A 170 -11.58 -14.28 -0.66
N PHE A 171 -11.02 -15.24 0.06
CA PHE A 171 -10.64 -15.10 1.46
C PHE A 171 -9.13 -15.19 1.50
N VAL A 172 -8.46 -14.12 1.93
CA VAL A 172 -7.00 -14.05 1.98
C VAL A 172 -6.58 -13.88 3.43
N PHE A 173 -5.54 -14.61 3.82
CA PHE A 173 -5.09 -14.71 5.21
C PHE A 173 -3.68 -14.19 5.40
N LEU A 174 -3.42 -13.69 6.61
CA LEU A 174 -2.11 -13.33 7.12
C LEU A 174 -1.98 -13.81 8.57
N ASP A 175 -1.09 -14.76 8.81
CA ASP A 175 -0.79 -15.29 10.14
C ASP A 175 0.46 -14.58 10.71
N LYS A 176 0.30 -13.89 11.85
CA LYS A 176 1.35 -13.15 12.58
C LYS A 176 1.47 -13.66 14.02
N ASN A 177 1.52 -14.99 14.17
CA ASN A 177 1.67 -15.69 15.45
C ASN A 177 0.48 -15.44 16.38
N HIS A 178 0.49 -14.36 17.17
CA HIS A 178 -0.59 -14.07 18.12
C HIS A 178 -1.84 -13.47 17.48
N ILE A 179 -1.69 -12.85 16.31
CA ILE A 179 -2.78 -12.20 15.56
C ILE A 179 -2.88 -12.88 14.20
N LYS A 180 -4.10 -13.28 13.84
CA LYS A 180 -4.48 -13.76 12.52
C LYS A 180 -5.39 -12.71 11.89
N LEU A 181 -5.12 -12.39 10.63
CA LEU A 181 -5.91 -11.43 9.87
C LEU A 181 -6.48 -12.12 8.63
N MET A 182 -7.68 -11.71 8.25
CA MET A 182 -8.34 -12.14 7.03
C MET A 182 -8.98 -10.94 6.34
N VAL A 183 -8.96 -10.94 5.01
CA VAL A 183 -9.84 -10.11 4.19
C VAL A 183 -10.70 -10.99 3.31
N GLN A 184 -12.01 -10.79 3.38
CA GLN A 184 -12.94 -11.22 2.35
C GLN A 184 -12.95 -10.16 1.26
N CYS A 185 -12.81 -10.56 0.00
CA CYS A 185 -12.74 -9.66 -1.14
C CYS A 185 -13.58 -10.19 -2.31
N ASN A 186 -14.49 -9.37 -2.83
CA ASN A 186 -15.33 -9.69 -3.98
C ASN A 186 -14.83 -9.05 -5.28
N ASN A 187 -13.78 -8.23 -5.22
CA ASN A 187 -13.18 -7.67 -6.42
C ASN A 187 -12.24 -8.67 -7.11
N ASN A 188 -12.02 -8.45 -8.40
CA ASN A 188 -11.12 -9.26 -9.24
C ASN A 188 -9.91 -8.48 -9.76
N TYR A 189 -9.77 -7.20 -9.37
CA TYR A 189 -8.68 -6.36 -9.84
C TYR A 189 -7.45 -6.39 -8.92
N GLU A 190 -7.60 -6.67 -7.62
CA GLU A 190 -6.46 -6.79 -6.70
C GLU A 190 -5.93 -8.23 -6.67
N SER A 191 -4.61 -8.45 -6.68
CA SER A 191 -4.01 -9.78 -6.53
C SER A 191 -4.01 -10.26 -5.07
N THR A 192 -3.83 -11.55 -4.85
CA THR A 192 -3.67 -12.12 -3.50
C THR A 192 -2.52 -11.47 -2.74
N ALA A 193 -1.39 -11.22 -3.42
CA ALA A 193 -0.24 -10.55 -2.82
C ALA A 193 -0.59 -9.12 -2.37
N GLN A 194 -1.38 -8.39 -3.16
CA GLN A 194 -1.82 -7.03 -2.81
C GLN A 194 -2.78 -7.05 -1.62
N LEU A 195 -3.70 -8.01 -1.56
CA LEU A 195 -4.57 -8.20 -0.39
C LEU A 195 -3.75 -8.56 0.87
N GLN A 196 -2.71 -9.39 0.74
CA GLN A 196 -1.80 -9.69 1.85
C GLN A 196 -0.99 -8.46 2.29
N GLN A 197 -0.58 -7.59 1.37
CA GLN A 197 0.06 -6.31 1.71
C GLN A 197 -0.87 -5.39 2.50
N GLN A 198 -2.17 -5.39 2.17
CA GLN A 198 -3.17 -4.65 2.95
C GLN A 198 -3.35 -5.23 4.35
N LEU A 199 -3.39 -6.55 4.50
CA LEU A 199 -3.38 -7.19 5.81
C LEU A 199 -2.11 -6.85 6.60
N ASP A 200 -0.95 -6.77 5.94
CA ASP A 200 0.30 -6.39 6.60
C ASP A 200 0.28 -4.92 7.06
N LEU A 201 -0.37 -4.02 6.32
CA LEU A 201 -0.63 -2.64 6.75
C LEU A 201 -1.54 -2.59 7.98
N VAL A 202 -2.65 -3.35 7.99
CA VAL A 202 -3.58 -3.45 9.13
C VAL A 202 -2.86 -4.00 10.37
N TYR A 203 -2.05 -5.04 10.21
CA TYR A 203 -1.25 -5.60 11.29
C TYR A 203 -0.22 -4.59 11.81
N SER A 204 0.49 -3.91 10.90
CA SER A 204 1.47 -2.89 11.25
C SER A 204 0.83 -1.75 12.05
N TYR A 205 -0.40 -1.36 11.71
CA TYR A 205 -1.18 -0.39 12.48
C TYR A 205 -1.46 -0.88 13.91
N ILE A 206 -1.92 -2.13 14.10
CA ILE A 206 -2.16 -2.69 15.44
C ILE A 206 -0.87 -2.70 16.28
N ILE A 207 0.24 -3.11 15.69
CA ILE A 207 1.54 -3.08 16.37
C ILE A 207 1.99 -1.65 16.67
N SER A 208 1.63 -0.66 15.83
CA SER A 208 1.97 0.73 16.10
C SER A 208 1.35 1.29 17.39
N SER A 209 0.18 0.76 17.76
CA SER A 209 -0.53 1.09 19.00
C SER A 209 -0.05 0.24 20.18
N VAL A 210 0.09 -1.09 20.02
CA VAL A 210 0.34 -1.99 21.16
C VAL A 210 1.81 -2.33 21.38
N SER A 211 2.64 -2.34 20.34
CA SER A 211 3.96 -3.00 20.23
C SER A 211 3.92 -4.54 20.32
N GLN A 212 4.84 -5.19 19.62
CA GLN A 212 5.03 -6.65 19.64
C GLN A 212 5.42 -7.13 21.04
N ARG A 213 6.25 -6.35 21.76
CA ARG A 213 6.70 -6.71 23.10
C ARG A 213 5.54 -6.79 24.09
N ASN A 214 4.63 -5.83 24.08
CA ASN A 214 3.48 -5.86 24.98
C ASN A 214 2.47 -6.91 24.53
N LEU A 215 2.24 -7.06 23.22
CA LEU A 215 1.39 -8.12 22.68
C LEU A 215 1.86 -9.50 23.17
N ASN A 216 3.16 -9.82 23.03
CA ASN A 216 3.74 -11.06 23.53
C ASN A 216 3.53 -11.22 25.04
N LYS A 217 3.77 -10.17 25.83
CA LYS A 217 3.57 -10.22 27.30
C LYS A 217 2.12 -10.48 27.69
N LEU A 218 1.16 -9.88 26.99
CA LEU A 218 -0.27 -10.06 27.25
C LEU A 218 -0.70 -11.48 26.90
N MET A 219 -0.31 -11.95 25.71
CA MET A 219 -0.71 -13.26 25.18
C MET A 219 -0.01 -14.44 25.88
N LEU A 220 1.24 -14.29 26.31
CA LEU A 220 1.93 -15.34 27.09
C LEU A 220 1.34 -15.50 28.50
N LYS A 221 0.89 -14.40 29.11
CA LYS A 221 0.24 -14.46 30.43
C LYS A 221 -1.13 -15.10 30.35
N ARG A 222 -1.89 -14.82 29.28
CA ARG A 222 -3.23 -15.34 29.05
C ARG A 222 -3.40 -15.54 27.54
N SER A 223 -3.34 -16.78 27.07
CA SER A 223 -3.59 -17.11 25.66
C SER A 223 -4.97 -16.64 25.18
N ASN A 224 -5.93 -16.60 26.10
CA ASN A 224 -7.29 -16.13 25.89
C ASN A 224 -7.47 -14.65 26.25
N PHE A 225 -6.41 -13.84 26.27
CA PHE A 225 -6.52 -12.40 26.51
C PHE A 225 -7.40 -11.74 25.44
N ASP A 226 -8.22 -10.79 25.88
CA ASP A 226 -9.10 -10.05 25.00
C ASP A 226 -8.41 -8.78 24.50
N LEU A 227 -7.91 -8.84 23.26
CA LEU A 227 -7.22 -7.72 22.64
C LEU A 227 -8.20 -6.61 22.21
N GLN A 228 -9.49 -6.91 21.99
CA GLN A 228 -10.49 -5.93 21.57
C GLN A 228 -10.62 -4.84 22.64
N HIS A 229 -10.75 -5.23 23.91
CA HIS A 229 -10.87 -4.30 25.04
C HIS A 229 -9.54 -3.66 25.49
N TYR A 230 -8.41 -4.12 24.97
CA TYR A 230 -7.11 -3.50 25.26
C TYR A 230 -6.81 -2.32 24.32
N LEU A 231 -7.27 -2.39 23.08
CA LEU A 231 -7.21 -1.25 22.15
C LEU A 231 -8.13 -0.14 22.67
N THR A 232 -7.64 1.09 22.71
CA THR A 232 -8.47 2.24 23.13
C THR A 232 -9.55 2.52 22.10
N ASP A 233 -10.59 3.27 22.47
CA ASP A 233 -11.65 3.68 21.54
C ASP A 233 -11.08 4.41 20.32
N LEU A 234 -10.05 5.24 20.54
CA LEU A 234 -9.32 5.91 19.47
C LEU A 234 -8.63 4.89 18.55
N ASP A 235 -7.92 3.91 19.11
CA ASP A 235 -7.26 2.87 18.31
C ASP A 235 -8.25 2.10 17.44
N GLN A 236 -9.42 1.77 17.99
CA GLN A 236 -10.49 1.06 17.29
C GLN A 236 -11.13 1.92 16.18
N GLN A 237 -11.37 3.20 16.44
CA GLN A 237 -11.91 4.14 15.45
C GLN A 237 -10.96 4.32 14.26
N LEU A 238 -9.66 4.48 14.55
CA LEU A 238 -8.62 4.59 13.53
C LEU A 238 -8.44 3.28 12.74
N LEU A 239 -8.46 2.12 13.40
CA LEU A 239 -8.45 0.82 12.74
C LEU A 239 -9.66 0.66 11.80
N LYS A 240 -10.85 1.06 12.25
CA LYS A 240 -12.06 1.07 11.43
C LYS A 240 -11.90 1.99 10.22
N SER A 241 -11.44 3.22 10.42
CA SER A 241 -11.22 4.20 9.35
C SER A 241 -10.21 3.71 8.31
N LEU A 242 -9.11 3.10 8.76
CA LEU A 242 -8.09 2.51 7.88
C LEU A 242 -8.69 1.39 7.02
N CYS A 243 -9.38 0.43 7.65
CA CYS A 243 -10.02 -0.67 6.93
C CYS A 243 -11.14 -0.18 5.98
N GLU A 244 -11.88 0.86 6.36
CA GLU A 244 -12.93 1.46 5.51
C GLU A 244 -12.34 2.18 4.30
N SER A 245 -11.22 2.87 4.47
CA SER A 245 -10.49 3.46 3.35
C SER A 245 -9.94 2.38 2.43
N LEU A 246 -9.39 1.28 2.96
CA LEU A 246 -8.94 0.16 2.15
C LEU A 246 -10.09 -0.48 1.35
N ALA A 247 -11.29 -0.57 1.93
CA ALA A 247 -12.44 -1.25 1.35
C ALA A 247 -13.27 -0.42 0.36
N THR A 248 -13.15 0.90 0.35
CA THR A 248 -13.97 1.79 -0.50
C THR A 248 -13.16 2.52 -1.56
N GLN A 249 -12.05 3.13 -1.17
CA GLN A 249 -11.19 3.90 -2.05
C GLN A 249 -9.73 3.74 -1.60
N PRO A 250 -8.98 2.78 -2.18
CA PRO A 250 -7.58 2.61 -1.80
C PRO A 250 -6.82 3.91 -2.11
N LYS A 251 -6.09 4.42 -1.12
CA LYS A 251 -5.26 5.60 -1.30
C LYS A 251 -4.13 5.29 -2.29
N LEU A 252 -3.77 6.27 -3.11
CA LEU A 252 -2.68 6.14 -4.08
C LEU A 252 -1.35 5.75 -3.42
N THR A 253 -1.06 6.31 -2.23
CA THR A 253 0.13 5.98 -1.43
C THR A 253 0.18 4.51 -1.05
N TRP A 254 -0.96 3.90 -0.71
CA TRP A 254 -1.03 2.47 -0.38
C TRP A 254 -0.91 1.59 -1.62
N PHE A 255 -1.61 1.93 -2.71
CA PHE A 255 -1.49 1.24 -4.00
C PHE A 255 -0.01 1.15 -4.45
N ALA A 256 0.70 2.28 -4.38
CA ALA A 256 2.08 2.37 -4.84
C ALA A 256 3.12 1.98 -3.78
N ASN A 257 2.69 1.72 -2.53
CA ASN A 257 3.56 1.60 -1.35
C ASN A 257 4.62 2.71 -1.32
N SER A 258 4.18 3.96 -1.40
CA SER A 258 5.02 5.16 -1.60
C SER A 258 4.46 6.38 -0.87
N LEU A 259 5.29 7.42 -0.74
CA LEU A 259 4.89 8.71 -0.17
C LEU A 259 4.72 9.77 -1.26
N GLU A 260 3.72 10.63 -1.10
CA GLU A 260 3.58 11.81 -1.93
C GLU A 260 4.47 12.93 -1.40
N CYS A 261 5.12 13.65 -2.30
CA CYS A 261 5.88 14.86 -1.98
C CYS A 261 5.13 16.08 -2.49
N LEU A 262 5.24 17.20 -1.77
CA LEU A 262 4.67 18.47 -2.22
C LEU A 262 5.54 18.98 -3.38
N PRO A 263 4.98 19.15 -4.60
CA PRO A 263 5.70 19.80 -5.68
C PRO A 263 6.02 21.23 -5.26
N MET A 264 7.30 21.59 -5.29
CA MET A 264 7.76 22.92 -4.86
C MET A 264 9.09 23.28 -5.50
N SER A 265 9.48 24.55 -5.45
CA SER A 265 10.78 24.94 -6.00
C SER A 265 11.93 24.40 -5.13
N PRO A 266 13.05 23.96 -5.75
CA PRO A 266 14.23 23.52 -5.01
C PRO A 266 14.75 24.56 -4.02
N LYS A 267 14.65 25.86 -4.38
CA LYS A 267 15.03 26.98 -3.52
C LYS A 267 14.25 26.97 -2.19
N LYS A 268 12.93 26.84 -2.25
CA LYS A 268 12.08 26.82 -1.04
C LYS A 268 12.34 25.57 -0.20
N ARG A 269 12.49 24.40 -0.84
CA ARG A 269 12.82 23.16 -0.12
C ARG A 269 14.18 23.26 0.59
N ASN A 270 15.18 23.83 -0.08
CA ASN A 270 16.51 24.01 0.47
C ASN A 270 16.53 25.02 1.64
N ALA A 271 15.69 26.04 1.62
CA ALA A 271 15.54 26.95 2.75
C ALA A 271 15.05 26.20 4.00
N ILE A 272 13.98 25.41 3.89
CA ILE A 272 13.47 24.57 4.99
C ILE A 272 14.54 23.58 5.45
N ASN A 273 15.21 22.89 4.50
CA ASN A 273 16.31 21.98 4.84
C ASN A 273 17.43 22.69 5.63
N SER A 274 17.76 23.93 5.27
CA SER A 274 18.80 24.71 5.96
C SER A 274 18.37 25.10 7.37
N ILE A 275 17.10 25.47 7.56
CA ILE A 275 16.54 25.76 8.89
C ILE A 275 16.58 24.51 9.77
N LEU A 276 16.13 23.35 9.24
CA LEU A 276 16.18 22.09 9.98
C LEU A 276 17.62 21.70 10.36
N SER A 277 18.55 21.79 9.40
CA SER A 277 19.96 21.43 9.61
C SER A 277 20.63 22.33 10.66
N THR A 278 20.53 23.65 10.49
CA THR A 278 21.15 24.61 11.41
C THR A 278 20.57 24.48 12.82
N THR A 279 19.25 24.39 12.95
CA THR A 279 18.60 24.27 14.25
C THR A 279 18.93 22.94 14.94
N TYR A 280 19.03 21.84 14.18
CA TYR A 280 19.49 20.57 14.72
C TYR A 280 20.92 20.65 15.24
N LEU A 281 21.83 21.26 14.48
CA LEU A 281 23.22 21.44 14.91
C LEU A 281 23.32 22.31 16.16
N ASP A 282 22.58 23.42 16.23
CA ASP A 282 22.52 24.29 17.41
C ASP A 282 22.08 23.51 18.67
N PHE A 283 21.08 22.66 18.54
CA PHE A 283 20.56 21.80 19.63
C PHE A 283 21.50 20.66 20.02
N ASN A 284 22.18 20.07 19.05
CA ASN A 284 23.11 18.96 19.31
C ASN A 284 24.35 19.48 20.06
N ILE A 285 24.84 20.67 19.70
CA ILE A 285 25.94 21.34 20.43
C ILE A 285 25.54 21.67 21.88
N SER A 286 24.26 22.01 22.13
CA SER A 286 23.77 22.33 23.48
C SER A 286 23.48 21.10 24.37
N ASN A 287 24.17 19.98 24.15
CA ASN A 287 24.17 18.78 25.00
C ASN A 287 22.85 17.96 24.98
N HIS A 288 21.99 18.12 23.97
CA HIS A 288 20.78 17.29 23.78
C HIS A 288 21.01 16.07 22.87
N ASN A 289 22.24 15.56 22.83
CA ASN A 289 22.66 14.48 21.92
C ASN A 289 21.69 13.28 21.94
N GLY A 290 21.22 12.90 20.76
CA GLY A 290 20.48 11.66 20.53
C GLY A 290 18.99 11.66 20.91
N GLN A 291 18.41 12.81 21.26
CA GLN A 291 16.98 12.87 21.57
C GLN A 291 16.09 12.94 20.33
N ILE A 292 16.53 13.64 19.28
CA ILE A 292 15.77 13.79 18.03
C ILE A 292 16.26 12.75 17.02
N LEU A 293 15.36 11.85 16.62
CA LEU A 293 15.64 10.83 15.61
C LEU A 293 15.18 11.28 14.23
N TYR A 294 13.96 11.78 14.10
CA TYR A 294 13.41 12.20 12.82
C TYR A 294 12.65 13.51 12.97
N THR A 295 12.77 14.39 11.98
CA THR A 295 11.89 15.56 11.84
C THR A 295 11.33 15.56 10.43
N LEU A 296 10.00 15.50 10.32
CA LEU A 296 9.30 15.58 9.05
C LEU A 296 8.52 16.89 8.98
N VAL A 297 8.50 17.49 7.80
CA VAL A 297 7.64 18.62 7.48
C VAL A 297 6.74 18.18 6.32
N THR A 298 5.43 18.32 6.48
CA THR A 298 4.45 18.00 5.44
C THR A 298 3.49 19.17 5.21
N SER A 299 2.78 19.16 4.08
CA SER A 299 1.56 19.96 3.94
C SER A 299 0.46 19.46 4.87
N LEU A 300 -0.64 20.22 4.98
CA LEU A 300 -1.85 19.77 5.67
C LEU A 300 -2.41 18.46 5.08
N ASP A 301 -2.28 18.26 3.77
CA ASP A 301 -2.70 17.01 3.08
C ASP A 301 -1.69 15.85 3.17
N MET A 302 -0.76 15.86 4.13
CA MET A 302 0.26 14.81 4.33
C MET A 302 1.24 14.60 3.16
N ARG A 303 1.44 15.60 2.28
CA ARG A 303 2.48 15.56 1.26
C ARG A 303 3.81 16.01 1.84
N LEU A 304 4.85 15.19 1.69
CA LEU A 304 6.16 15.41 2.29
C LEU A 304 6.90 16.60 1.65
N ILE A 305 7.39 17.50 2.49
CA ILE A 305 8.12 18.71 2.11
C ILE A 305 9.62 18.52 2.37
N SER A 306 9.95 18.09 3.59
CA SER A 306 11.32 17.87 4.03
C SER A 306 11.39 16.78 5.10
N ILE A 307 12.56 16.17 5.22
CA ILE A 307 12.90 15.17 6.22
C ILE A 307 14.31 15.41 6.73
N LEU A 308 14.48 15.36 8.05
CA LEU A 308 15.75 15.32 8.76
C LEU A 308 15.87 13.97 9.48
N ARG A 309 17.00 13.28 9.30
CA ARG A 309 17.22 11.91 9.80
C ARG A 309 18.71 11.57 9.95
N PRO A 310 19.09 10.49 10.66
CA PRO A 310 20.46 9.98 10.63
C PRO A 310 20.82 9.49 9.23
N SER A 311 22.07 9.71 8.82
CA SER A 311 22.60 9.29 7.51
C SER A 311 22.38 7.80 7.20
N ASN A 312 22.59 6.92 8.18
CA ASN A 312 22.55 5.46 8.03
C ASN A 312 21.19 4.82 8.34
N HIS A 313 20.16 5.60 8.65
CA HIS A 313 18.84 5.07 9.00
C HIS A 313 17.72 5.71 8.18
N THR A 314 16.83 4.88 7.63
CA THR A 314 15.61 5.29 6.97
C THR A 314 14.41 4.60 7.62
N LEU A 315 13.37 5.36 7.93
CA LEU A 315 12.09 4.74 8.30
C LEU A 315 11.46 4.08 7.08
N HIS A 316 10.84 2.93 7.30
CA HIS A 316 10.12 2.23 6.25
C HIS A 316 8.88 3.04 5.84
N THR A 317 8.54 3.04 4.54
CA THR A 317 7.40 3.81 4.01
C THR A 317 6.09 3.48 4.72
N MET A 318 5.84 2.21 5.02
CA MET A 318 4.65 1.77 5.76
C MET A 318 4.53 2.42 7.16
N ASP A 319 5.64 2.54 7.90
CA ASP A 319 5.63 3.19 9.22
C ASP A 319 5.29 4.68 9.10
N LEU A 320 5.80 5.35 8.06
CA LEU A 320 5.47 6.75 7.77
C LEU A 320 4.02 6.93 7.30
N GLN A 321 3.50 6.01 6.49
CA GLN A 321 2.10 6.01 6.08
C GLN A 321 1.16 5.86 7.27
N ILE A 322 1.49 4.99 8.23
CA ILE A 322 0.75 4.83 9.48
C ILE A 322 0.83 6.11 10.32
N LEU A 323 2.02 6.69 10.49
CA LEU A 323 2.18 7.96 11.20
C LEU A 323 1.29 9.06 10.59
N PHE A 324 1.35 9.22 9.27
CA PHE A 324 0.54 10.24 8.57
C PHE A 324 -0.95 9.98 8.74
N GLU A 325 -1.37 8.72 8.76
CA GLU A 325 -2.76 8.37 8.96
C GLU A 325 -3.26 8.69 10.37
N VAL A 326 -2.46 8.36 11.39
CA VAL A 326 -2.77 8.69 12.80
C VAL A 326 -2.85 10.22 12.97
N VAL A 327 -1.87 10.96 12.45
CA VAL A 327 -1.85 12.43 12.54
C VAL A 327 -3.03 13.06 11.83
N ARG A 328 -3.32 12.61 10.60
CA ARG A 328 -4.45 13.12 9.79
C ARG A 328 -5.79 12.93 10.50
N ALA A 329 -5.99 11.78 11.13
CA ALA A 329 -7.25 11.51 11.83
C ALA A 329 -7.45 12.36 13.09
N GLN A 330 -6.39 12.88 13.68
CA GLN A 330 -6.43 13.79 14.82
C GLN A 330 -6.36 15.27 14.41
N LEU A 331 -6.17 15.56 13.13
CA LEU A 331 -5.98 16.93 12.62
C LEU A 331 -7.20 17.81 12.84
N THR A 332 -8.41 17.25 12.81
CA THR A 332 -9.66 18.00 13.05
C THR A 332 -9.70 18.62 14.46
N ASP A 333 -9.07 17.98 15.44
CA ASP A 333 -9.00 18.44 16.83
C ASP A 333 -7.78 19.34 17.11
N LEU A 334 -6.83 19.36 16.17
CA LEU A 334 -5.61 20.17 16.22
C LEU A 334 -5.90 21.60 15.73
N LEU A 335 -5.99 22.52 16.69
CA LEU A 335 -5.98 23.96 16.43
C LEU A 335 -4.53 24.47 16.30
N LEU A 336 -4.35 25.62 15.63
CA LEU A 336 -3.09 26.37 15.68
C LEU A 336 -2.68 26.60 17.14
N ASP A 337 -1.38 26.52 17.43
CA ASP A 337 -0.75 26.58 18.76
C ASP A 337 -0.93 25.38 19.70
N LYS A 338 -1.71 24.36 19.31
CA LYS A 338 -1.75 23.09 20.05
C LYS A 338 -0.65 22.13 19.59
N VAL A 339 -0.13 21.37 20.54
CA VAL A 339 0.85 20.31 20.32
C VAL A 339 0.21 18.97 20.69
N LEU A 340 0.40 17.99 19.83
CA LEU A 340 0.02 16.61 20.07
C LEU A 340 1.28 15.80 20.42
N TRP A 341 1.22 15.03 21.51
CA TRP A 341 2.33 14.19 21.99
C TRP A 341 1.82 12.80 22.33
N PHE A 342 2.31 11.78 21.63
CA PHE A 342 1.87 10.40 21.85
C PHE A 342 2.97 9.37 21.57
N PRO A 343 2.91 8.20 22.23
CA PRO A 343 3.78 7.07 21.90
C PRO A 343 3.33 6.41 20.58
N ILE A 344 4.29 6.02 19.74
CA ILE A 344 4.04 5.23 18.53
C ILE A 344 5.14 4.19 18.33
N CYS A 345 4.75 2.97 18.01
CA CYS A 345 5.67 1.91 17.63
C CYS A 345 5.80 1.85 16.10
N PHE A 346 7.01 1.79 15.58
CA PHE A 346 7.25 1.64 14.15
C PHE A 346 7.61 0.19 13.87
N GLN A 347 6.62 -0.59 13.42
CA GLN A 347 6.72 -2.05 13.32
C GLN A 347 7.86 -2.51 12.41
N LYS A 348 8.14 -1.79 11.31
CA LYS A 348 9.23 -2.18 10.40
C LYS A 348 10.60 -1.67 10.87
N PHE A 349 10.64 -0.62 11.67
CA PHE A 349 11.87 -0.10 12.27
C PHE A 349 12.28 -0.90 13.51
N ASN A 350 11.39 -1.01 14.50
CA ASN A 350 11.55 -1.79 15.72
C ASN A 350 10.17 -2.04 16.36
N ASP A 351 9.65 -3.24 16.20
CA ASP A 351 8.33 -3.65 16.70
C ASP A 351 8.24 -3.81 18.22
N ASN A 352 9.36 -3.77 18.95
CA ASN A 352 9.40 -4.02 20.39
C ASN A 352 9.40 -2.77 21.28
N GLY A 353 9.55 -1.58 20.68
CA GLY A 353 9.76 -0.34 21.40
C GLY A 353 8.88 0.79 20.89
N PHE A 354 8.42 1.62 21.81
CA PHE A 354 7.76 2.87 21.46
C PHE A 354 8.81 3.96 21.23
N LEU A 355 8.59 4.72 20.17
CA LEU A 355 9.08 6.07 20.02
C LEU A 355 7.99 7.04 20.48
N TYR A 356 8.31 8.31 20.50
CA TYR A 356 7.40 9.37 20.91
C TYR A 356 7.37 10.46 19.85
N ALA A 357 6.17 10.78 19.39
CA ALA A 357 5.94 11.73 18.31
C ALA A 357 5.35 13.02 18.87
N LEU A 358 6.02 14.15 18.58
CA LEU A 358 5.51 15.50 18.81
C LEU A 358 5.05 16.08 17.49
N ILE A 359 3.79 16.49 17.42
CA ILE A 359 3.15 17.01 16.21
C ILE A 359 2.64 18.42 16.47
N LYS A 360 2.97 19.35 15.58
CA LYS A 360 2.46 20.73 15.63
C LYS A 360 2.08 21.21 14.23
N VAL A 361 0.91 21.84 14.12
CA VAL A 361 0.50 22.58 12.93
C VAL A 361 1.13 23.97 12.99
N LEU A 362 1.81 24.38 11.92
CA LEU A 362 2.52 25.66 11.84
C LEU A 362 1.72 26.70 11.02
N PRO A 363 1.93 28.02 11.25
CA PRO A 363 1.18 29.09 10.59
C PRO A 363 1.28 29.13 9.06
N ASN A 364 2.31 28.54 8.47
CA ASN A 364 2.52 28.51 7.02
C ASN A 364 1.81 27.32 6.33
N ASN A 365 0.76 26.77 6.95
CA ASN A 365 0.00 25.61 6.48
C ASN A 365 0.86 24.34 6.31
N THR A 366 1.77 24.12 7.25
CA THR A 366 2.58 22.90 7.33
C THR A 366 2.38 22.19 8.65
N ILE A 367 2.74 20.91 8.69
CA ILE A 367 2.74 20.08 9.89
C ILE A 367 4.16 19.63 10.15
N MET A 368 4.63 19.89 11.37
CA MET A 368 5.91 19.41 11.85
C MET A 368 5.70 18.17 12.71
N MET A 369 6.47 17.12 12.44
CA MET A 369 6.44 15.86 13.18
C MET A 369 7.85 15.53 13.64
N VAL A 370 8.09 15.54 14.95
CA VAL A 370 9.40 15.24 15.54
C VAL A 370 9.32 13.96 16.34
N ILE A 371 10.21 13.02 16.05
CA ILE A 371 10.24 11.68 16.65
C ILE A 371 11.44 11.56 17.58
N SER A 372 11.20 11.08 18.79
CA SER A 372 12.22 10.78 19.80
C SER A 372 12.14 9.33 20.28
N SER A 373 13.27 8.77 20.75
CA SER A 373 13.28 7.52 21.53
C SER A 373 12.96 7.72 23.01
N GLN A 374 12.86 8.96 23.49
CA GLN A 374 12.76 9.28 24.91
C GLN A 374 11.37 9.77 25.30
N LYS A 375 10.75 9.09 26.26
CA LYS A 375 9.41 9.42 26.78
C LYS A 375 9.31 10.83 27.37
N ASN A 376 10.40 11.30 27.97
CA ASN A 376 10.42 12.53 28.76
C ASN A 376 11.03 13.71 27.98
N ALA A 377 11.26 13.57 26.67
CA ALA A 377 11.89 14.60 25.85
C ALA A 377 10.90 15.65 25.29
N PHE A 378 9.68 15.72 25.84
CA PHE A 378 8.64 16.63 25.36
C PHE A 378 9.10 18.09 25.33
N ASP A 379 9.66 18.60 26.44
CA ASP A 379 10.05 20.01 26.55
C ASP A 379 11.15 20.38 25.54
N ILE A 380 12.12 19.47 25.36
CA ILE A 380 13.25 19.65 24.45
C ILE A 380 12.78 19.65 22.99
N LEU A 381 11.90 18.71 22.63
CA LEU A 381 11.32 18.65 21.29
C LEU A 381 10.42 19.87 21.02
N ASN A 382 9.64 20.31 22.01
CA ASN A 382 8.77 21.46 21.86
C ASN A 382 9.58 22.77 21.69
N GLU A 383 10.69 22.91 22.41
CA GLU A 383 11.63 24.01 22.17
C GLU A 383 12.24 23.94 20.78
N PHE A 384 12.65 22.76 20.32
CA PHE A 384 13.19 22.54 19.00
C PHE A 384 12.19 22.94 17.89
N VAL A 385 10.93 22.49 18.02
CA VAL A 385 9.85 22.88 17.09
C VAL A 385 9.65 24.39 17.08
N ARG A 386 9.60 25.04 18.25
CA ARG A 386 9.42 26.49 18.35
C ARG A 386 10.54 27.25 17.64
N ARG A 387 11.81 26.86 17.84
CA ARG A 387 12.94 27.52 17.17
C ARG A 387 12.89 27.36 15.65
N ILE A 388 12.40 26.22 15.15
CA ILE A 388 12.21 26.04 13.71
C ILE A 388 11.05 26.91 13.21
N GLU A 389 9.93 26.92 13.94
CA GLU A 389 8.77 27.74 13.63
C GLU A 389 9.12 29.21 13.53
N ASP A 390 9.82 29.77 14.52
CA ASP A 390 10.30 31.17 14.51
C ASP A 390 11.13 31.47 13.25
N LYS A 391 12.12 30.60 12.96
CA LYS A 391 12.96 30.73 11.75
C LYS A 391 12.16 30.60 10.44
N MET A 392 11.11 29.77 10.41
CA MET A 392 10.25 29.59 9.24
C MET A 392 9.28 30.76 9.05
N ILE A 393 8.83 31.40 10.13
CA ILE A 393 8.01 32.61 10.07
C ILE A 393 8.85 33.79 9.55
N ASP A 394 10.10 33.91 10.00
CA ASP A 394 11.00 34.97 9.58
C ASP A 394 11.45 34.83 8.11
N ASP A 395 11.52 33.60 7.59
CA ASP A 395 11.92 33.32 6.21
C ASP A 395 10.72 33.27 5.25
N ASN A 396 10.51 34.36 4.51
CA ASN A 396 9.46 34.46 3.48
C ASN A 396 9.47 33.34 2.43
N THR A 397 10.59 32.63 2.23
CA THR A 397 10.64 31.48 1.30
C THR A 397 9.88 30.26 1.83
N CYS A 398 9.57 30.21 3.13
CA CYS A 398 8.78 29.16 3.77
C CYS A 398 7.26 29.31 3.58
N ASN A 399 6.82 30.36 2.88
CA ASN A 399 5.41 30.62 2.56
C ASN A 399 5.04 30.18 1.14
N ASN A 400 3.76 29.88 0.90
CA ASN A 400 3.20 29.50 -0.41
C ASN A 400 4.02 28.39 -1.10
N LEU A 401 4.25 27.29 -0.37
CA LEU A 401 5.24 26.28 -0.74
C LEU A 401 4.89 25.51 -2.02
N GLU A 402 3.60 25.22 -2.22
CA GLU A 402 3.13 24.44 -3.35
C GLU A 402 3.36 25.16 -4.69
N LEU A 403 4.02 24.45 -5.60
CA LEU A 403 4.17 24.87 -6.98
C LEU A 403 3.09 24.21 -7.83
N GLN A 404 2.22 25.03 -8.41
CA GLN A 404 1.34 24.57 -9.47
C GLN A 404 2.18 24.29 -10.71
N LEU A 405 2.29 23.01 -11.06
CA LEU A 405 2.99 22.60 -12.27
C LEU A 405 2.15 22.86 -13.51
N LEU A 406 2.84 23.08 -14.63
CA LEU A 406 2.23 23.35 -15.93
C LEU A 406 1.17 22.28 -16.26
N ASP A 407 0.11 22.73 -16.92
CA ASP A 407 -0.91 21.88 -17.51
C ASP A 407 -0.28 20.84 -18.46
N TRP A 408 -0.09 19.64 -17.92
CA TRP A 408 0.61 18.56 -18.57
C TRP A 408 -0.16 18.05 -19.80
N HIS A 409 -1.49 18.26 -19.87
CA HIS A 409 -2.29 17.94 -21.06
C HIS A 409 -1.84 18.74 -22.28
N LYS A 410 -1.31 19.97 -22.10
CA LYS A 410 -0.76 20.74 -23.23
C LYS A 410 0.50 20.10 -23.82
N LYS A 411 1.32 19.46 -22.98
CA LYS A 411 2.54 18.74 -23.42
C LYS A 411 2.25 17.32 -23.88
N PHE A 412 1.26 16.66 -23.28
CA PHE A 412 0.94 15.26 -23.49
C PHE A 412 -0.58 15.08 -23.72
N PRO A 413 -1.13 15.56 -24.85
CA PRO A 413 -2.58 15.65 -25.07
C PRO A 413 -3.29 14.29 -25.09
N TYR A 414 -2.57 13.21 -25.37
CA TYR A 414 -3.13 11.86 -25.40
C TYR A 414 -3.19 11.18 -24.04
N ILE A 415 -2.41 11.66 -23.07
CA ILE A 415 -2.42 11.10 -21.72
C ILE A 415 -3.66 11.68 -21.02
N ASN A 416 -4.45 10.82 -20.37
CA ASN A 416 -5.59 11.19 -19.52
C ASN A 416 -5.16 11.27 -18.06
N HIS A 417 -4.35 10.30 -17.61
CA HIS A 417 -3.80 10.29 -16.27
C HIS A 417 -2.48 9.50 -16.26
N PHE A 418 -1.59 9.82 -15.34
CA PHE A 418 -0.40 9.00 -15.09
C PHE A 418 -0.01 9.01 -13.62
N ILE A 419 0.71 7.98 -13.19
CA ILE A 419 1.37 7.91 -11.88
C ILE A 419 2.84 7.59 -12.15
N TYR A 420 3.75 8.37 -11.59
CA TYR A 420 5.17 8.07 -11.61
C TYR A 420 5.68 7.82 -10.21
N LYS A 421 6.35 6.69 -10.01
CA LYS A 421 7.03 6.32 -8.77
C LYS A 421 8.53 6.32 -8.97
N MET A 422 9.24 7.07 -8.15
CA MET A 422 10.69 7.00 -8.04
C MET A 422 11.06 5.90 -7.03
N LYS A 423 11.59 4.77 -7.50
CA LYS A 423 11.86 3.60 -6.63
C LYS A 423 12.94 3.90 -5.59
N ARG A 424 13.99 4.64 -5.95
CA ARG A 424 15.12 4.96 -5.06
C ARG A 424 14.69 5.64 -3.76
N THR A 425 13.69 6.52 -3.83
CA THR A 425 13.21 7.30 -2.68
C THR A 425 11.84 6.86 -2.20
N VAL A 426 11.23 5.88 -2.88
CA VAL A 426 9.88 5.36 -2.61
C VAL A 426 8.84 6.49 -2.58
N GLN A 427 8.98 7.44 -3.52
CA GLN A 427 8.10 8.60 -3.65
C GLN A 427 7.30 8.55 -4.94
N ILE A 428 6.10 9.09 -4.90
CA ILE A 428 5.16 9.13 -6.03
C ILE A 428 4.75 10.54 -6.38
N TYR A 429 4.47 10.71 -7.67
CA TYR A 429 3.86 11.90 -8.23
C TYR A 429 2.73 11.52 -9.18
N THR A 430 1.63 12.24 -9.04
CA THR A 430 0.50 12.25 -9.95
C THR A 430 0.04 13.70 -10.11
N PRO A 431 -0.40 14.14 -11.30
CA PRO A 431 -0.88 15.50 -11.49
C PRO A 431 -2.21 15.77 -10.77
N SER A 432 -3.05 14.75 -10.63
CA SER A 432 -4.32 14.77 -9.90
C SER A 432 -4.53 13.42 -9.20
N GLN A 433 -5.36 13.38 -8.16
CA GLN A 433 -5.67 12.10 -7.50
C GLN A 433 -6.48 11.20 -8.45
N PRO A 434 -6.11 9.93 -8.63
CA PRO A 434 -6.82 9.02 -9.51
C PRO A 434 -8.20 8.69 -8.93
N THR A 435 -9.17 8.48 -9.82
CA THR A 435 -10.46 7.90 -9.44
C THR A 435 -10.28 6.42 -9.06
N ASN A 436 -11.27 5.84 -8.37
CA ASN A 436 -11.24 4.41 -8.06
C ASN A 436 -11.15 3.55 -9.33
N GLU A 437 -11.91 3.91 -10.38
CA GLU A 437 -11.85 3.26 -11.69
C GLU A 437 -10.43 3.30 -12.29
N MET A 438 -9.75 4.45 -12.22
CA MET A 438 -8.36 4.57 -12.69
C MET A 438 -7.42 3.64 -11.92
N LEU A 439 -7.56 3.54 -10.60
CA LEU A 439 -6.77 2.62 -9.78
C LEU A 439 -7.02 1.15 -10.16
N GLN A 440 -8.26 0.77 -10.47
CA GLN A 440 -8.58 -0.57 -10.95
C GLN A 440 -7.82 -0.89 -12.25
N PHE A 441 -7.80 0.03 -13.22
CA PHE A 441 -7.02 -0.14 -14.44
C PHE A 441 -5.51 -0.28 -14.15
N TYR A 442 -4.98 0.48 -13.20
CA TYR A 442 -3.57 0.39 -12.80
C TYR A 442 -3.23 -0.91 -12.09
N TYR A 443 -4.12 -1.42 -11.23
CA TYR A 443 -3.99 -2.76 -10.65
C TYR A 443 -3.96 -3.83 -11.74
N HIS A 444 -4.84 -3.74 -12.74
CA HIS A 444 -4.84 -4.70 -13.86
C HIS A 444 -3.49 -4.74 -14.58
N LEU A 445 -2.98 -3.56 -14.95
CA LEU A 445 -1.70 -3.46 -15.65
C LEU A 445 -0.54 -3.98 -14.80
N LYS A 446 -0.54 -3.68 -13.50
CA LYS A 446 0.49 -4.15 -12.56
C LYS A 446 0.49 -5.67 -12.44
N ASN A 447 -0.69 -6.27 -12.28
CA ASN A 447 -0.84 -7.72 -12.12
C ASN A 447 -0.34 -8.52 -13.32
N LEU A 448 -0.26 -7.92 -14.52
CA LEU A 448 0.33 -8.58 -15.69
C LEU A 448 1.86 -8.72 -15.62
N CYS A 449 2.51 -7.98 -14.73
CA CYS A 449 3.96 -7.95 -14.58
C CYS A 449 4.45 -8.59 -13.27
N GLU A 450 3.55 -9.04 -12.40
CA GLU A 450 3.86 -9.62 -11.10
C GLU A 450 3.46 -11.10 -11.04
N ASP A 451 4.18 -11.88 -10.24
CA ASP A 451 3.81 -13.25 -9.90
C ASP A 451 2.78 -13.30 -8.74
N ASP A 452 2.36 -14.50 -8.35
CA ASP A 452 1.42 -14.71 -7.23
C ASP A 452 1.95 -14.21 -5.87
N LYS A 453 3.25 -13.92 -5.76
CA LYS A 453 3.88 -13.35 -4.57
C LYS A 453 4.00 -11.82 -4.65
N GLY A 454 3.56 -11.19 -5.74
CA GLY A 454 3.68 -9.75 -5.96
C GLY A 454 5.09 -9.31 -6.33
N THR A 455 5.94 -10.24 -6.77
CA THR A 455 7.29 -9.94 -7.26
C THR A 455 7.26 -9.71 -8.77
N ASN A 456 8.01 -8.72 -9.25
CA ASN A 456 8.06 -8.44 -10.68
C ASN A 456 8.72 -9.59 -11.42
N LEU A 457 8.09 -10.05 -12.51
CA LEU A 457 8.56 -11.16 -13.33
C LEU A 457 9.92 -10.89 -13.96
N ASN A 458 10.20 -9.62 -14.30
CA ASN A 458 11.49 -9.18 -14.85
C ASN A 458 11.98 -7.92 -14.14
N LYS A 459 13.29 -7.64 -14.25
CA LYS A 459 13.92 -6.41 -13.75
C LYS A 459 13.34 -5.14 -14.40
N SER A 460 12.98 -5.26 -15.67
CA SER A 460 12.25 -4.24 -16.41
C SER A 460 11.11 -4.90 -17.17
N SER A 461 9.91 -4.36 -17.03
CA SER A 461 8.68 -4.90 -17.60
C SER A 461 7.84 -3.79 -18.19
N VAL A 462 7.22 -4.07 -19.33
CA VAL A 462 6.22 -3.19 -19.94
C VAL A 462 4.97 -3.99 -20.26
N ALA A 463 3.86 -3.60 -19.67
CA ALA A 463 2.54 -4.10 -20.00
C ALA A 463 1.74 -3.01 -20.72
N MET A 464 1.02 -3.41 -21.76
CA MET A 464 0.08 -2.56 -22.48
C MET A 464 -1.24 -3.27 -22.62
N LEU A 465 -2.32 -2.55 -22.35
CA LEU A 465 -3.67 -3.06 -22.50
C LEU A 465 -4.57 -2.03 -23.15
N LYS A 466 -5.63 -2.53 -23.79
CA LYS A 466 -6.67 -1.71 -24.40
C LYS A 466 -8.02 -2.24 -23.93
N TRP A 467 -8.78 -1.42 -23.23
CA TRP A 467 -10.12 -1.71 -22.75
C TRP A 467 -11.15 -1.02 -23.62
N LYS A 468 -12.17 -1.76 -24.08
CA LYS A 468 -13.33 -1.21 -24.78
C LYS A 468 -14.47 -1.07 -23.81
N ASN A 469 -15.13 0.07 -23.85
CA ASN A 469 -16.41 0.26 -23.21
C ASN A 469 -17.52 -0.25 -24.14
N ASP A 470 -18.42 -1.09 -23.63
CA ASP A 470 -19.58 -1.55 -24.41
C ASP A 470 -20.62 -0.43 -24.59
N ALA A 471 -20.70 0.51 -23.64
CA ALA A 471 -21.76 1.52 -23.59
C ALA A 471 -21.43 2.81 -24.35
N THR A 472 -20.15 3.14 -24.52
CA THR A 472 -19.69 4.29 -25.31
C THR A 472 -18.59 3.85 -26.27
N PRO A 473 -18.60 4.32 -27.53
CA PRO A 473 -17.50 4.07 -28.46
C PRO A 473 -16.26 4.85 -27.99
N GLY A 474 -15.53 4.26 -27.06
CA GLY A 474 -14.29 4.77 -26.50
C GLY A 474 -13.37 3.60 -26.20
N LEU A 475 -12.14 3.69 -26.67
CA LEU A 475 -11.09 2.77 -26.26
C LEU A 475 -10.23 3.50 -25.23
N LEU A 476 -9.97 2.84 -24.11
CA LEU A 476 -9.00 3.31 -23.13
C LEU A 476 -7.74 2.46 -23.30
N SER A 477 -6.60 3.10 -23.48
CA SER A 477 -5.32 2.40 -23.52
C SER A 477 -4.56 2.63 -22.22
N GLY A 478 -3.96 1.57 -21.69
CA GLY A 478 -3.16 1.61 -20.47
C GLY A 478 -1.75 1.13 -20.73
N VAL A 479 -0.78 1.77 -20.08
CA VAL A 479 0.61 1.31 -20.04
C VAL A 479 1.10 1.26 -18.61
N TYR A 480 1.74 0.16 -18.25
CA TYR A 480 2.58 0.06 -17.07
C TYR A 480 4.01 -0.23 -17.49
N TRP A 481 4.94 0.54 -16.96
CA TRP A 481 6.37 0.40 -17.20
C TRP A 481 7.11 0.39 -15.88
N ALA A 482 7.59 -0.77 -15.47
CA ALA A 482 8.45 -0.96 -14.32
C ALA A 482 9.92 -1.12 -14.76
N THR A 483 10.83 -0.50 -14.02
CA THR A 483 12.28 -0.72 -14.12
C THR A 483 12.86 -0.82 -12.71
N GLU A 484 14.18 -1.02 -12.55
CA GLU A 484 14.84 -0.92 -11.25
C GLU A 484 14.81 0.50 -10.66
N LYS A 485 14.66 1.53 -11.50
CA LYS A 485 14.76 2.95 -11.07
C LYS A 485 13.40 3.61 -10.83
N PHE A 486 12.39 3.25 -11.61
CA PHE A 486 11.07 3.87 -11.55
C PHE A 486 9.94 2.91 -11.92
N GLU A 487 8.71 3.28 -11.58
CA GLU A 487 7.48 2.71 -12.11
C GLU A 487 6.65 3.83 -12.73
N LEU A 488 6.03 3.56 -13.88
CA LEU A 488 5.19 4.51 -14.58
C LEU A 488 3.90 3.83 -15.00
N TYR A 489 2.79 4.44 -14.63
CA TYR A 489 1.45 4.04 -15.01
C TYR A 489 0.85 5.15 -15.87
N ILE A 490 0.23 4.82 -17.00
CA ILE A 490 -0.39 5.79 -17.90
C ILE A 490 -1.74 5.26 -18.37
N LEU A 491 -2.76 6.10 -18.32
CA LEU A 491 -4.02 5.93 -19.04
C LEU A 491 -4.11 6.96 -20.16
N LEU A 492 -4.49 6.50 -21.34
CA LEU A 492 -4.62 7.31 -22.54
C LEU A 492 -6.03 7.19 -23.10
N ASN A 493 -6.63 8.34 -23.44
CA ASN A 493 -7.88 8.38 -24.20
C ASN A 493 -7.56 8.00 -25.65
N ASP A 494 -8.07 6.87 -26.13
CA ASP A 494 -7.66 6.36 -27.43
C ASP A 494 -8.32 7.12 -28.58
N ILE A 495 -7.47 7.49 -29.52
CA ILE A 495 -7.81 7.80 -30.91
C ILE A 495 -6.82 6.99 -31.75
N ASN A 496 -7.06 5.68 -31.92
CA ASN A 496 -6.27 4.77 -32.77
C ASN A 496 -4.74 4.89 -32.63
N LEU A 497 -4.22 5.05 -31.40
CA LEU A 497 -2.77 5.20 -31.21
C LEU A 497 -2.06 3.86 -31.40
N SER A 498 -0.99 3.88 -32.19
CA SER A 498 -0.08 2.74 -32.32
C SER A 498 0.71 2.54 -31.02
N ASN A 499 1.07 1.30 -30.71
CA ASN A 499 1.87 0.99 -29.52
C ASN A 499 3.22 1.75 -29.53
N GLN A 500 3.78 2.01 -30.72
CA GLN A 500 5.00 2.80 -30.88
C GLN A 500 4.80 4.26 -30.47
N SER A 501 3.69 4.89 -30.85
CA SER A 501 3.35 6.25 -30.45
C SER A 501 3.13 6.34 -28.94
N ILE A 502 2.45 5.35 -28.35
CA ILE A 502 2.23 5.29 -26.89
C ILE A 502 3.57 5.21 -26.16
N LEU A 503 4.48 4.33 -26.58
CA LEU A 503 5.83 4.22 -26.00
C LEU A 503 6.64 5.51 -26.16
N LYS A 504 6.52 6.19 -27.31
CA LYS A 504 7.18 7.46 -27.54
C LYS A 504 6.68 8.52 -26.55
N SER A 505 5.37 8.62 -26.35
CA SER A 505 4.77 9.52 -25.36
C SER A 505 5.22 9.18 -23.93
N ALA A 506 5.25 7.90 -23.56
CA ALA A 506 5.75 7.45 -22.26
C ALA A 506 7.23 7.85 -22.04
N LYS A 507 8.08 7.67 -23.07
CA LYS A 507 9.50 8.08 -23.01
C LYS A 507 9.65 9.59 -22.83
N LEU A 508 8.89 10.39 -23.57
CA LEU A 508 8.91 11.85 -23.43
C LEU A 508 8.45 12.30 -22.04
N LEU A 509 7.44 11.65 -21.47
CA LEU A 509 6.99 11.91 -20.11
C LEU A 509 8.09 11.59 -19.09
N ILE A 510 8.78 10.45 -19.22
CA ILE A 510 9.90 10.10 -18.34
C ILE A 510 11.02 11.13 -18.43
N GLN A 511 11.38 11.58 -19.64
CA GLN A 511 12.39 12.62 -19.84
C GLN A 511 11.98 13.91 -19.15
N HIS A 512 10.72 14.33 -19.32
CA HIS A 512 10.23 15.54 -18.68
C HIS A 512 10.25 15.43 -17.14
N ILE A 513 9.80 14.31 -16.56
CA ILE A 513 9.83 14.09 -15.11
C ILE A 513 11.26 14.16 -14.56
N ARG A 514 12.26 13.68 -15.32
CA ARG A 514 13.67 13.80 -14.93
C ARG A 514 14.17 15.25 -14.93
N GLU A 515 13.73 16.07 -15.88
CA GLU A 515 14.08 17.50 -15.91
C GLU A 515 13.55 18.25 -14.68
N ILE A 516 12.36 17.86 -14.19
CA ILE A 516 11.70 18.50 -13.04
C ILE A 516 11.81 17.66 -11.75
N GLU A 517 12.67 16.66 -11.70
CA GLU A 517 12.79 15.72 -10.57
C GLU A 517 13.01 16.45 -9.24
N SER A 518 13.87 17.47 -9.27
CA SER A 518 14.19 18.29 -8.10
C SER A 518 13.01 19.11 -7.58
N TYR A 519 11.96 19.32 -8.38
CA TYR A 519 10.73 19.99 -7.94
C TYR A 519 9.76 18.99 -7.31
N LEU A 520 9.73 17.78 -7.83
CA LEU A 520 8.76 16.73 -7.46
C LEU A 520 9.17 15.92 -6.24
N PHE A 521 10.45 15.57 -6.14
CA PHE A 521 10.93 14.54 -5.22
C PHE A 521 11.99 15.07 -4.25
N ILE A 522 12.03 14.49 -3.06
CA ILE A 522 13.06 14.72 -2.06
C ILE A 522 14.19 13.72 -2.32
N SER A 523 15.38 14.22 -2.69
CA SER A 523 16.51 13.40 -3.13
C SER A 523 17.20 12.62 -2.01
N ARG A 524 17.66 13.31 -0.96
CA ARG A 524 18.32 12.74 0.23
C ARG A 524 17.70 13.22 1.54
N GLY A 525 17.09 14.42 1.55
CA GLY A 525 16.69 15.13 2.76
C GLY A 525 17.91 15.70 3.50
N VAL A 526 17.67 16.20 4.70
CA VAL A 526 18.72 16.60 5.64
C VAL A 526 19.20 15.34 6.38
N THR A 527 20.51 15.15 6.43
CA THR A 527 21.10 14.04 7.18
C THR A 527 22.12 14.53 8.18
N PHE A 528 22.13 13.92 9.37
CA PHE A 528 23.15 14.11 10.40
C PHE A 528 23.89 12.81 10.71
#